data_AF-A0A831XLR2-F1
#
_entry.id   AF-A0A831XLR2-F1
#
_cell.length_a   1.000
_cell.length_b   1.000
_cell.length_c   1.000
_cell.angle_alpha   90.00
_cell.angle_beta   90.00
_cell.angle_gamma   90.00
#
_symmetry.space_group_name_H-M   'P 1'
#
loop_
_entity.id
_entity.type
_entity.pdbx_description
1 polymer ?
#
loop_
_entity_poly.entity_id
_entity_poly.type
_entity_poly.pdbx_seq_one_letter_code
_entity_poly.pdbx_strand_id
1 'polypeptide(L)'
;MEPVKKHLTAVLRAGLGALFLYAGIIKIINPAAFAGSVANYQVLSYAGNYLVAAILPWIEVICGALLVTGWRARSAAALVALMNAFFIVLLFSTVVRGLDIDCGCFQQGGEKTTAWTAIFRDTMLLVAAVFVYRKGTR
;
A
#
# COMPACT_ATOMS: atom_id res chain seq x y z
N MET A 1 25.64 -19.19 4.96
CA MET A 1 24.66 -18.45 4.13
C MET A 1 23.25 -18.35 4.75
N GLU A 2 22.94 -19.10 5.80
CA GLU A 2 21.66 -19.00 6.53
C GLU A 2 21.42 -17.70 7.34
N PRO A 3 22.40 -17.05 7.99
CA PRO A 3 22.12 -15.82 8.75
C PRO A 3 21.80 -14.65 7.81
N VAL A 4 22.47 -14.55 6.66
CA VAL A 4 22.25 -13.50 5.66
C VAL A 4 20.81 -13.51 5.13
N LYS A 5 20.25 -14.70 4.87
CA LYS A 5 18.84 -14.83 4.42
C LYS A 5 17.83 -14.40 5.50
N LYS A 6 18.14 -14.63 6.78
CA LYS A 6 17.29 -14.16 7.91
C LYS A 6 17.32 -12.65 8.07
N HIS A 7 18.52 -12.05 8.07
CA HIS A 7 18.66 -10.60 8.19
C HIS A 7 18.01 -9.88 7.00
N LEU A 8 18.17 -10.41 5.78
CA LEU A 8 17.52 -9.86 4.59
C LEU A 8 15.98 -9.89 4.71
N THR A 9 15.41 -11.00 5.21
CA THR A 9 13.95 -11.11 5.41
C THR A 9 13.46 -10.13 6.48
N ALA A 10 14.22 -9.97 7.57
CA ALA A 10 13.88 -9.04 8.64
C ALA A 10 13.93 -7.57 8.16
N VAL A 11 14.94 -7.20 7.38
CA VAL A 11 15.08 -5.86 6.80
C VAL A 11 13.96 -5.59 5.78
N LEU A 12 13.68 -6.54 4.88
CA LEU A 12 12.57 -6.41 3.92
C LEU A 12 11.22 -6.26 4.63
N ARG A 13 10.99 -7.07 5.67
CA ARG A 13 9.77 -7.00 6.49
C ARG A 13 9.64 -5.63 7.17
N ALA A 14 10.70 -5.16 7.82
CA ALA A 14 10.71 -3.86 8.50
C ALA A 14 10.56 -2.70 7.51
N GLY A 15 11.23 -2.76 6.36
CA GLY A 15 11.11 -1.75 5.30
C GLY A 15 9.70 -1.69 4.70
N LEU A 16 9.10 -2.84 4.40
CA LEU A 16 7.72 -2.93 3.92
C LEU A 16 6.74 -2.37 4.99
N GLY A 17 6.94 -2.76 6.25
CA GLY A 17 6.13 -2.26 7.36
C GLY A 17 6.25 -0.75 7.55
N ALA A 18 7.48 -0.21 7.52
CA ALA A 18 7.73 1.22 7.63
C ALA A 18 7.11 2.01 6.48
N LEU A 19 7.16 1.48 5.25
CA LEU A 19 6.55 2.11 4.08
C LEU A 19 5.03 2.21 4.21
N PHE A 20 4.37 1.12 4.60
CA PHE A 20 2.92 1.10 4.82
C PHE A 20 2.51 1.97 6.01
N LEU A 21 3.32 2.00 7.06
CA LEU A 21 3.11 2.89 8.20
C LEU A 21 3.17 4.36 7.78
N TYR A 22 4.21 4.73 7.03
CA TYR A 22 4.40 6.09 6.49
C TYR A 22 3.26 6.49 5.55
N ALA A 23 2.91 5.62 4.60
CA ALA A 23 1.81 5.86 3.66
C ALA A 23 0.45 6.01 4.39
N GLY A 24 0.17 5.15 5.36
CA GLY A 24 -1.04 5.24 6.17
C GLY A 24 -1.10 6.54 7.00
N ILE A 25 0.00 6.95 7.63
CA ILE A 25 0.07 8.20 8.40
C ILE A 25 -0.22 9.42 7.51
N ILE A 26 0.39 9.49 6.32
CA ILE A 26 0.13 10.61 5.39
C ILE A 26 -1.35 10.69 5.01
N LYS A 27 -1.99 9.53 4.76
CA LYS A 27 -3.41 9.47 4.43
C LYS A 27 -4.31 9.86 5.61
N ILE A 28 -3.89 9.56 6.85
CA ILE A 28 -4.61 9.97 8.08
C ILE A 28 -4.50 11.48 8.34
N ILE A 29 -3.35 12.10 8.03
CA ILE A 29 -3.15 13.54 8.22
C ILE A 29 -4.12 14.33 7.35
N ASN A 30 -4.40 13.86 6.13
CA ASN A 30 -5.29 14.56 5.20
C ASN A 30 -6.26 13.60 4.49
N PRO A 31 -7.30 13.12 5.20
CA PRO A 31 -8.24 12.14 4.67
C PRO A 31 -9.14 12.73 3.59
N ALA A 32 -9.39 14.04 3.60
CA ALA A 32 -10.17 14.72 2.56
C ALA A 32 -9.45 14.71 1.22
N ALA A 33 -8.15 15.00 1.21
CA ALA A 33 -7.34 14.94 -0.01
C ALA A 33 -7.15 13.49 -0.51
N PHE A 34 -7.09 12.51 0.40
CA PHE A 34 -7.10 11.10 0.01
C PHE A 34 -8.47 10.68 -0.56
N ALA A 35 -9.58 11.10 0.03
CA ALA A 35 -10.92 10.87 -0.50
C ALA A 35 -11.10 11.47 -1.90
N GLY A 36 -10.54 12.67 -2.15
CA GLY A 36 -10.49 13.27 -3.47
C GLY A 36 -9.69 12.42 -4.47
N SER A 37 -8.54 11.89 -4.03
CA SER A 37 -7.73 10.97 -4.84
C SER A 37 -8.51 9.69 -5.17
N VAL A 38 -9.24 9.11 -4.21
CA VAL A 38 -10.11 7.93 -4.40
C VAL A 38 -11.30 8.26 -5.32
N ALA A 39 -11.89 9.46 -5.20
CA ALA A 39 -12.98 9.90 -6.06
C ALA A 39 -12.58 10.00 -7.53
N ASN A 40 -11.32 10.33 -7.82
CA ASN A 40 -10.80 10.36 -9.19
C ASN A 40 -10.76 8.97 -9.86
N TYR A 41 -10.77 7.88 -9.10
CA TYR A 41 -10.88 6.53 -9.67
C TYR A 41 -12.28 6.26 -10.25
N GLN A 42 -13.30 7.06 -9.87
CA GLN A 42 -14.69 6.92 -10.33
C GLN A 42 -15.25 5.49 -10.20
N VAL A 43 -14.82 4.76 -9.17
CA VAL A 43 -15.27 3.38 -8.89
C VAL A 43 -16.38 3.35 -7.84
N LEU A 44 -16.34 4.27 -6.86
CA LEU A 44 -17.25 4.30 -5.72
C LEU A 44 -18.09 5.58 -5.71
N SER A 45 -19.24 5.53 -5.04
CA SER A 45 -20.06 6.71 -4.77
C SER A 45 -19.34 7.66 -3.81
N TYR A 46 -19.80 8.93 -3.75
CA TYR A 46 -19.19 9.94 -2.90
C TYR A 46 -19.04 9.48 -1.43
N ALA A 47 -20.09 8.88 -0.86
CA ALA A 47 -20.04 8.33 0.50
C ALA A 47 -19.03 7.16 0.64
N GLY A 48 -18.91 6.32 -0.39
CA GLY A 48 -17.93 5.23 -0.43
C GLY A 48 -16.49 5.72 -0.45
N ASN A 49 -16.20 6.82 -1.16
CA ASN A 49 -14.87 7.42 -1.20
C ASN A 49 -14.40 7.87 0.19
N TYR A 50 -15.27 8.54 0.95
CA TYR A 50 -14.98 8.96 2.33
C TYR A 50 -14.84 7.78 3.28
N LEU A 51 -15.67 6.74 3.13
CA LEU A 51 -15.60 5.55 3.97
C LEU A 51 -14.27 4.81 3.77
N VAL A 52 -13.87 4.59 2.51
CA VAL A 52 -12.57 3.98 2.19
C VAL A 52 -11.43 4.86 2.66
N ALA A 53 -11.51 6.17 2.43
CA ALA A 53 -10.48 7.11 2.88
C ALA A 53 -10.35 7.18 4.41
N ALA A 54 -11.43 6.92 5.15
CA ALA A 54 -11.41 6.86 6.60
C ALA A 54 -10.85 5.53 7.11
N ILE A 55 -11.24 4.38 6.55
CA ILE A 55 -10.92 3.06 7.12
C ILE A 55 -9.55 2.53 6.65
N LEU A 56 -9.27 2.67 5.35
CA LEU A 56 -8.12 2.03 4.72
C LEU A 56 -6.78 2.46 5.34
N PRO A 57 -6.54 3.75 5.64
CA PRO A 57 -5.28 4.19 6.24
C PRO A 57 -5.01 3.58 7.62
N TRP A 58 -6.05 3.38 8.45
CA TRP A 58 -5.87 2.73 9.76
C TRP A 58 -5.42 1.28 9.61
N ILE A 59 -5.98 0.56 8.63
CA ILE A 59 -5.56 -0.82 8.36
C ILE A 59 -4.10 -0.86 7.89
N GLU A 60 -3.69 0.10 7.05
CA GLU A 60 -2.28 0.23 6.60
C GLU A 60 -1.33 0.48 7.78
N VAL A 61 -1.67 1.40 8.69
CA VAL A 61 -0.84 1.70 9.86
C VAL A 61 -0.76 0.51 10.81
N ILE A 62 -1.88 -0.14 11.12
CA ILE A 62 -1.90 -1.32 12.00
C ILE A 62 -1.05 -2.44 11.38
N CYS A 63 -1.22 -2.71 10.09
CA CYS A 63 -0.43 -3.74 9.41
C CYS A 63 1.04 -3.37 9.31
N GLY A 64 1.35 -2.11 9.04
CA GLY A 64 2.71 -1.57 9.05
C GLY A 64 3.38 -1.77 10.40
N ALA A 65 2.69 -1.44 11.50
CA ALA A 65 3.19 -1.63 12.86
C ALA A 65 3.41 -3.11 13.21
N LEU A 66 2.48 -3.99 12.85
CA LEU A 66 2.64 -5.45 13.01
C LEU A 66 3.82 -5.99 12.17
N LEU A 67 3.99 -5.47 10.96
CA LEU A 67 5.13 -5.79 10.10
C LEU A 67 6.44 -5.18 10.58
N VAL A 68 6.48 -4.11 11.36
CA VAL A 68 7.73 -3.61 11.95
C VAL A 68 8.08 -4.42 13.20
N THR A 69 7.12 -4.58 14.11
CA THR A 69 7.29 -5.29 15.39
C THR A 69 7.53 -6.80 15.21
N GLY A 70 7.06 -7.39 14.11
CA GLY A 70 7.21 -8.82 13.83
C GLY A 70 6.11 -9.67 14.46
N TRP A 71 5.21 -9.04 15.21
CA TRP A 71 4.06 -9.69 15.78
C TRP A 71 3.09 -10.07 14.66
N ARG A 72 2.79 -11.38 14.51
CA ARG A 72 1.85 -11.89 13.50
C ARG A 72 2.16 -11.35 12.09
N ALA A 73 3.46 -11.22 11.78
CA ALA A 73 3.94 -10.67 10.51
C ALA A 73 3.37 -11.38 9.29
N ARG A 74 3.06 -12.68 9.40
CA ARG A 74 2.45 -13.46 8.32
C ARG A 74 1.03 -12.99 7.97
N SER A 75 0.18 -12.74 8.96
CA SER A 75 -1.18 -12.24 8.69
C SER A 75 -1.17 -10.79 8.22
N ALA A 76 -0.28 -9.96 8.80
CA ALA A 76 -0.12 -8.58 8.37
C ALA A 76 0.41 -8.50 6.92
N ALA A 77 1.38 -9.33 6.54
CA ALA A 77 1.88 -9.42 5.17
C ALA A 77 0.81 -9.88 4.18
N ALA A 78 -0.05 -10.82 4.56
CA ALA A 78 -1.16 -11.26 3.73
C ALA A 78 -2.17 -10.13 3.48
N LEU A 79 -2.53 -9.38 4.54
CA LEU A 79 -3.48 -8.28 4.42
C LEU A 79 -2.91 -7.14 3.57
N VAL A 80 -1.63 -6.78 3.79
CA VAL A 80 -0.90 -5.81 2.98
C VAL A 80 -0.82 -6.22 1.52
N ALA A 81 -0.52 -7.50 1.24
CA ALA A 81 -0.49 -8.00 -0.13
C ALA A 81 -1.87 -7.92 -0.79
N LEU A 82 -2.95 -8.25 -0.06
CA LEU A 82 -4.31 -8.17 -0.57
C LEU A 82 -4.72 -6.72 -0.86
N MET A 83 -4.44 -5.80 0.06
CA MET A 83 -4.72 -4.37 -0.13
C MET A 83 -3.93 -3.81 -1.31
N ASN A 84 -2.65 -4.15 -1.43
CA ASN A 84 -1.81 -3.70 -2.52
C ASN A 84 -2.30 -4.26 -3.87
N ALA A 85 -2.65 -5.54 -3.93
CA ALA A 85 -3.26 -6.13 -5.12
C ALA A 85 -4.56 -5.41 -5.52
N PHE A 86 -5.40 -5.03 -4.56
CA PHE A 86 -6.60 -4.25 -4.82
C PHE A 86 -6.28 -2.86 -5.41
N PHE A 87 -5.28 -2.16 -4.86
CA PHE A 87 -4.80 -0.88 -5.43
C PHE A 87 -4.27 -1.03 -6.85
N ILE A 88 -3.50 -2.08 -7.14
CA ILE A 88 -2.99 -2.36 -8.50
C ILE A 88 -4.16 -2.54 -9.48
N VAL A 89 -5.21 -3.28 -9.08
CA VAL A 89 -6.41 -3.47 -9.93
C VAL A 89 -7.13 -2.13 -10.17
N LEU A 90 -7.25 -1.29 -9.13
CA LEU A 90 -7.84 0.04 -9.28
C LEU A 90 -7.02 0.94 -10.21
N LEU A 91 -5.69 0.97 -10.06
CA LEU A 91 -4.78 1.71 -10.93
C LEU A 91 -4.80 1.18 -12.37
N PHE A 92 -4.87 -0.14 -12.56
CA PHE A 92 -4.97 -0.72 -13.89
C PHE A 92 -6.29 -0.34 -14.57
N SER A 93 -7.40 -0.35 -13.81
CA SER A 93 -8.71 0.10 -14.30
C SER A 93 -8.69 1.55 -14.79
N THR A 94 -7.96 2.44 -14.10
CA THR A 94 -7.87 3.86 -14.49
C THR A 94 -6.99 4.07 -15.71
N VAL A 95 -5.89 3.31 -15.85
CA VAL A 95 -5.06 3.29 -17.07
C VAL A 95 -5.85 2.82 -18.28
N VAL A 96 -6.63 1.74 -18.15
CA VAL A 96 -7.48 1.23 -19.25
C VAL A 96 -8.55 2.25 -19.67
N ARG A 97 -9.03 3.07 -18.72
CA ARG A 97 -10.00 4.15 -18.97
C ARG A 97 -9.35 5.44 -19.49
N GLY A 98 -8.01 5.52 -19.54
CA GLY A 98 -7.28 6.72 -19.99
C GLY A 98 -7.39 7.91 -19.03
N LEU A 99 -7.67 7.68 -17.74
CA LEU A 99 -7.77 8.74 -16.74
C LEU A 99 -6.37 9.14 -16.25
N ASP A 100 -6.02 10.43 -16.37
CA ASP A 100 -4.77 11.00 -15.85
C ASP A 100 -4.96 11.32 -14.35
N ILE A 101 -4.57 10.39 -13.48
CA ILE A 101 -4.82 10.50 -12.03
C ILE A 101 -3.51 10.53 -11.26
N ASP A 102 -3.44 11.43 -10.29
CA ASP A 102 -2.41 11.42 -9.26
C ASP A 102 -2.58 10.17 -8.37
N CYS A 103 -1.58 9.28 -8.38
CA CYS A 103 -1.66 8.00 -7.69
C CYS A 103 -1.78 8.13 -6.17
N GLY A 104 -1.60 9.34 -5.60
CA GLY A 104 -1.94 9.70 -4.21
C GLY A 104 -1.17 8.95 -3.11
N CYS A 105 -0.35 7.96 -3.47
CA CYS A 105 0.33 7.06 -2.52
C CYS A 105 1.54 7.69 -1.81
N PHE A 106 2.18 8.73 -2.37
CA PHE A 106 3.40 9.30 -1.79
C PHE A 106 3.47 10.85 -1.75
N GLN A 107 2.68 11.56 -2.55
CA GLN A 107 2.56 13.02 -2.49
C GLN A 107 1.17 13.45 -2.93
N GLN A 108 0.50 14.24 -2.09
CA GLN A 108 -0.72 14.97 -2.49
C GLN A 108 -0.28 16.27 -3.19
N GLY A 109 -0.39 16.32 -4.51
CA GLY A 109 -0.08 17.52 -5.31
C GLY A 109 1.38 17.68 -5.75
N GLY A 110 2.13 16.57 -5.85
CA GLY A 110 3.50 16.53 -6.39
C GLY A 110 3.55 16.21 -7.89
N GLU A 111 4.77 16.15 -8.44
CA GLU A 111 5.04 15.88 -9.86
C GLU A 111 4.31 14.61 -10.35
N LYS A 112 3.58 14.71 -11.48
CA LYS A 112 2.73 13.65 -12.03
C LYS A 112 3.50 12.34 -12.17
N THR A 113 3.32 11.44 -11.21
CA THR A 113 3.91 10.10 -11.28
C THR A 113 3.12 9.32 -12.31
N THR A 114 3.74 8.95 -13.44
CA THR A 114 3.08 8.21 -14.52
C THR A 114 2.47 6.93 -13.96
N ALA A 115 1.21 6.63 -14.29
CA ALA A 115 0.49 5.46 -13.76
C ALA A 115 1.26 4.13 -13.91
N TRP A 116 2.05 3.99 -14.98
CA TRP A 116 2.98 2.87 -15.18
C TRP A 116 4.04 2.72 -14.08
N THR A 117 4.60 3.83 -13.60
CA THR A 117 5.61 3.82 -12.53
C THR A 117 4.99 3.47 -11.17
N ALA A 118 3.73 3.89 -10.92
CA ALA A 118 2.99 3.47 -9.74
C ALA A 118 2.69 1.97 -9.79
N ILE A 119 2.18 1.46 -10.90
CA ILE A 119 1.92 0.02 -11.10
C ILE A 119 3.21 -0.80 -10.90
N PHE A 120 4.34 -0.34 -11.43
CA PHE A 120 5.63 -1.03 -11.25
C PHE A 120 6.05 -1.06 -9.78
N ARG A 121 5.93 0.08 -9.07
CA ARG A 121 6.24 0.20 -7.65
C ARG A 121 5.35 -0.71 -6.81
N ASP A 122 4.04 -0.67 -7.03
CA ASP A 122 3.08 -1.49 -6.30
C ASP A 122 3.30 -2.99 -6.59
N THR A 123 3.65 -3.35 -7.82
CA THR A 123 4.02 -4.73 -8.18
C THR A 123 5.28 -5.19 -7.42
N MET A 124 6.31 -4.34 -7.33
CA MET A 124 7.50 -4.66 -6.54
C MET A 124 7.17 -4.85 -5.04
N LEU A 125 6.31 -3.98 -4.50
CA LEU A 125 5.87 -4.08 -3.11
C LEU A 125 5.02 -5.33 -2.86
N LEU A 126 4.18 -5.72 -3.82
CA LEU A 126 3.41 -6.96 -3.76
C LEU A 126 4.34 -8.18 -3.76
N VAL A 127 5.35 -8.21 -4.64
CA VAL A 127 6.35 -9.29 -4.66
C VAL A 127 7.11 -9.36 -3.34
N ALA A 128 7.51 -8.22 -2.78
CA ALA A 128 8.15 -8.15 -1.47
C ALA A 128 7.23 -8.67 -0.34
N ALA A 129 5.95 -8.28 -0.35
CA ALA A 129 4.95 -8.74 0.62
C ALA A 129 4.73 -10.26 0.54
N VAL A 130 4.60 -10.81 -0.67
CA VAL A 130 4.46 -12.27 -0.90
C VAL A 130 5.72 -13.01 -0.47
N PHE A 131 6.90 -12.46 -0.75
CA PHE A 131 8.16 -13.06 -0.30
C PHE A 131 8.26 -13.11 1.23
N VAL A 132 7.93 -12.01 1.91
CA VAL A 132 7.86 -11.94 3.37
C VAL A 132 6.79 -12.89 3.92
N TYR A 133 5.62 -13.00 3.28
CA TYR A 133 4.57 -13.96 3.67
C TYR A 133 5.06 -15.42 3.60
N ARG A 134 5.73 -15.80 2.51
CA ARG A 134 6.27 -17.17 2.33
C ARG A 134 7.43 -17.49 3.27
N LYS A 135 8.20 -16.47 3.68
CA LYS A 135 9.38 -16.60 4.55
C LYS A 135 9.08 -16.31 6.03
N GLY A 136 7.91 -15.77 6.37
CA GLY A 136 7.48 -15.40 7.71
C GLY A 136 7.22 -16.57 8.67
N THR A 137 7.76 -17.76 8.36
CA THR A 137 7.80 -18.93 9.22
C THR A 137 9.10 -18.94 10.03
N ARG A 138 9.15 -18.13 11.09
CA ARG A 138 9.80 -18.44 12.38
C ARG A 138 9.09 -17.72 13.49
#